data_AF-A0A3R9JUC8-F1
#
_entry.id   AF-A0A3R9JUC8-F1
#
_cell.length_a   1.000
_cell.length_b   1.000
_cell.length_c   1.000
_cell.angle_alpha   90.00
_cell.angle_beta   90.00
_cell.angle_gamma   90.00
#
_symmetry.space_group_name_H-M   'P 1'
#
loop_
_entity.id
_entity.type
_entity.pdbx_description
1 polymer ?
#
loop_
_entity_poly.entity_id
_entity_poly.type
_entity_poly.pdbx_seq_one_letter_code
_entity_poly.pdbx_strand_id
1 'polypeptide(L)'
;MKRILFELVFIATTWYIFLPPFNLTSWEFIFFLCGHLVVMGILFSFRKGTNLVKTVHLRHGKATNELNLEGFLFTKLSRGLFLTAGIIFALAGLVSLVTSSFFQAKNYANVVSITEKDFKDFPKSDTSKVPILDRSTAEKIGDRYLGSLTDKVSQYVAADTYTQLTVDGKPYRVTPLEYADPIKWFNNQTKGIGEYIKVDMVTGNAELVDLKTPMKYSDSEYFNRDVKRHLRIKYPTKIFKTPSFEVDDDGNPFYVATVYQKRFGLGVPRPSSVIILDATNGETKEYSLDEVPEWVDRVYPAEETIEQINYNGKYKDGFWNALISKKNVTQTTEGYNYLSIGNDIYLYTGVTSANADESNLGFILENMRTGEITKYNLASATEESARASAEGAVQEKAYKATFPILVNLNDKPLYIMGLKDNAGLVKEYALVDAVEYQNVIVATTVDELLSKYANKNDLELDNETVENIKGVVSDLKSAVIKGDTVYFFKVDGKIYKVKASVSDDLPYLENGQSFEGQVGKDNYLKTFKVQ
;
A
#
# COMPACT_ATOMS: atom_id res chain seq x y z
N MET A 1 -20.26 -20.01 -41.76
CA MET A 1 -21.26 -19.70 -40.74
C MET A 1 -20.96 -20.39 -39.42
N LYS A 2 -21.11 -21.71 -39.24
CA LYS A 2 -20.87 -22.38 -37.92
C LYS A 2 -19.51 -22.06 -37.26
N ARG A 3 -18.40 -22.08 -38.02
CA ARG A 3 -17.05 -21.77 -37.51
C ARG A 3 -16.87 -20.31 -37.09
N ILE A 4 -17.44 -19.38 -37.86
CA ILE A 4 -17.39 -17.95 -37.56
C ILE A 4 -18.23 -17.63 -36.33
N LEU A 5 -19.42 -18.22 -36.23
CA LEU A 5 -20.29 -18.07 -35.06
C LEU A 5 -19.60 -18.61 -33.80
N PHE A 6 -18.97 -19.79 -33.88
CA PHE A 6 -18.17 -20.32 -32.79
C PHE A 6 -17.09 -19.33 -32.36
N GLU A 7 -16.32 -18.79 -33.30
CA GLU A 7 -15.24 -17.85 -32.98
C GLU A 7 -15.76 -16.55 -32.35
N LEU A 8 -16.88 -16.00 -32.84
CA LEU A 8 -17.48 -14.81 -32.25
C LEU A 8 -17.94 -15.04 -30.81
N VAL A 9 -18.57 -16.20 -30.55
CA VAL A 9 -18.96 -16.59 -29.18
C VAL A 9 -17.72 -16.82 -28.32
N PHE A 10 -16.67 -17.43 -28.89
CA PHE A 10 -15.42 -17.69 -28.19
C PHE A 10 -14.73 -16.39 -27.80
N ILE A 11 -14.57 -15.43 -28.74
CA ILE A 11 -14.05 -14.08 -28.49
C ILE A 11 -14.86 -13.37 -27.41
N ALA A 12 -16.19 -13.37 -27.50
CA ALA A 12 -17.03 -12.71 -26.51
C ALA A 12 -16.86 -13.34 -25.11
N THR A 13 -16.80 -14.66 -25.04
CA THR A 13 -16.64 -15.40 -23.78
C THR A 13 -15.27 -15.17 -23.15
N THR A 14 -14.19 -15.33 -23.93
CA THR A 14 -12.82 -15.13 -23.44
C THR A 14 -12.57 -13.67 -23.08
N TRP A 15 -13.09 -12.72 -23.85
CA TRP A 15 -13.00 -11.31 -23.50
C TRP A 15 -13.70 -11.00 -22.18
N TYR A 16 -14.90 -11.56 -21.95
CA TYR A 16 -15.64 -11.37 -20.71
C TYR A 16 -14.94 -11.94 -19.46
N ILE A 17 -14.13 -12.99 -19.65
CA ILE A 17 -13.34 -13.64 -18.59
C ILE A 17 -12.04 -12.88 -18.33
N PHE A 18 -11.24 -12.62 -19.37
CA PHE A 18 -9.89 -12.06 -19.24
C PHE A 18 -9.85 -10.54 -19.22
N LEU A 19 -10.87 -9.88 -19.77
CA LEU A 19 -11.02 -8.43 -19.80
C LEU A 19 -9.80 -7.67 -20.34
N PRO A 20 -9.16 -8.09 -21.46
CA PRO A 20 -8.07 -7.31 -22.02
C PRO A 20 -8.61 -5.96 -22.54
N PRO A 21 -7.87 -4.86 -22.35
CA PRO A 21 -8.25 -3.57 -22.94
C PRO A 21 -8.19 -3.67 -24.46
N PHE A 22 -9.15 -3.13 -25.19
CA PHE A 22 -9.08 -2.98 -26.66
C PHE A 22 -8.09 -1.88 -27.05
N ASN A 23 -6.81 -2.14 -26.80
CA ASN A 23 -5.73 -1.19 -26.97
C ASN A 23 -4.48 -1.89 -27.52
N LEU A 24 -4.03 -1.46 -28.70
CA LEU A 24 -2.87 -2.04 -29.38
C LEU A 24 -1.54 -1.77 -28.66
N THR A 25 -1.51 -0.91 -27.64
CA THR A 25 -0.33 -0.76 -26.78
C THR A 25 -0.33 -1.70 -25.57
N SER A 26 -1.34 -2.55 -25.42
CA SER A 26 -1.42 -3.57 -24.37
C SER A 26 -0.96 -4.93 -24.88
N TRP A 27 0.00 -5.54 -24.19
CA TRP A 27 0.40 -6.91 -24.46
C TRP A 27 -0.76 -7.89 -24.31
N GLU A 28 -1.60 -7.72 -23.28
CA GLU A 28 -2.78 -8.56 -23.06
C GLU A 28 -3.69 -8.60 -24.30
N PHE A 29 -3.90 -7.43 -24.93
CA PHE A 29 -4.73 -7.34 -26.12
C PHE A 29 -4.06 -7.90 -27.36
N ILE A 30 -2.76 -7.67 -27.53
CA ILE A 30 -1.98 -8.24 -28.64
C ILE A 30 -2.01 -9.76 -28.57
N PHE A 31 -1.78 -10.35 -27.39
CA PHE A 31 -1.87 -11.79 -27.16
C PHE A 31 -3.29 -12.30 -27.40
N PHE A 32 -4.31 -11.61 -26.89
CA PHE A 32 -5.71 -11.95 -27.13
C PHE A 32 -6.05 -11.97 -28.62
N LEU A 33 -5.72 -10.90 -29.35
CA LEU A 33 -5.98 -10.76 -30.78
C LEU A 33 -5.24 -11.84 -31.59
N CYS A 34 -3.93 -12.00 -31.37
CA CYS A 34 -3.13 -13.00 -32.07
C CYS A 34 -3.61 -14.43 -31.76
N GLY A 35 -3.96 -14.72 -30.50
CA GLY A 35 -4.53 -16.00 -30.09
C GLY A 35 -5.80 -16.34 -30.86
N HIS A 36 -6.74 -15.40 -30.98
CA HIS A 36 -7.97 -15.58 -31.73
C HIS A 36 -7.73 -15.69 -33.25
N LEU A 37 -6.77 -14.95 -33.82
CA LEU A 37 -6.37 -15.12 -35.22
C LEU A 37 -5.80 -16.53 -35.49
N VAL A 38 -5.01 -17.07 -34.55
CA VAL A 38 -4.47 -18.44 -34.63
C VAL A 38 -5.59 -19.47 -34.52
N VAL A 39 -6.49 -19.34 -33.56
CA VAL A 39 -7.65 -20.25 -33.42
C VAL A 39 -8.49 -20.24 -34.68
N MET A 40 -8.78 -19.06 -35.23
CA MET A 40 -9.49 -18.92 -36.50
C MET A 40 -8.73 -19.57 -37.66
N GLY A 41 -7.40 -19.39 -37.72
CA GLY A 41 -6.54 -20.07 -38.70
C GLY A 41 -6.63 -21.59 -38.60
N ILE A 42 -6.65 -22.15 -37.39
CA ILE A 42 -6.83 -23.60 -37.16
C ILE A 42 -8.21 -24.05 -37.65
N LEU A 43 -9.28 -23.35 -37.27
CA LEU A 43 -10.66 -23.67 -37.69
C LEU A 43 -10.83 -23.68 -39.22
N PHE A 44 -10.13 -22.78 -39.92
CA PHE A 44 -10.15 -22.70 -41.39
C PHE A 44 -9.14 -23.61 -42.09
N SER A 45 -8.28 -24.29 -41.34
CA SER A 45 -7.38 -25.32 -41.88
C SER A 45 -8.09 -26.67 -42.03
N PHE A 46 -9.19 -26.91 -41.32
CA PHE A 46 -10.01 -28.11 -41.54
C PHE A 46 -10.89 -27.99 -42.79
N ARG A 47 -10.91 -29.02 -43.65
CA ARG A 47 -11.79 -29.06 -44.82
C ARG A 47 -13.27 -28.86 -44.43
N LYS A 48 -14.06 -28.19 -45.27
CA LYS A 48 -15.49 -27.95 -45.00
C LYS A 48 -16.22 -29.30 -44.91
N GLY A 49 -16.89 -29.55 -43.79
CA GLY A 49 -17.63 -30.81 -43.54
C GLY A 49 -16.89 -31.88 -42.73
N THR A 50 -15.62 -31.66 -42.35
CA THR A 50 -14.95 -32.53 -41.39
C THR A 50 -15.44 -32.23 -39.97
N ASN A 51 -15.80 -33.27 -39.23
CA ASN A 51 -16.05 -33.17 -37.79
C ASN A 51 -14.70 -33.21 -37.06
N LEU A 52 -14.46 -32.24 -36.18
CA LEU A 52 -13.24 -32.11 -35.37
C LEU A 52 -13.04 -33.28 -34.38
N VAL A 53 -14.12 -33.98 -34.05
CA VAL A 53 -14.12 -35.15 -33.17
C VAL A 53 -14.58 -36.34 -34.00
N LYS A 54 -13.79 -37.42 -34.01
CA LYS A 54 -14.24 -38.72 -34.52
C LYS A 54 -14.40 -39.69 -33.34
N THR A 55 -15.43 -40.50 -33.41
CA THR A 55 -15.63 -41.58 -32.46
C THR A 55 -14.84 -42.78 -32.94
N VAL A 56 -13.83 -43.20 -32.16
CA VAL A 56 -13.01 -44.37 -32.43
C VAL A 56 -13.46 -45.51 -31.55
N HIS A 57 -13.51 -46.72 -32.09
CA HIS A 57 -13.83 -47.91 -31.31
C HIS A 57 -12.53 -48.66 -31.04
N LEU A 58 -12.07 -48.63 -29.78
CA LEU A 58 -10.95 -49.44 -29.35
C LEU A 58 -11.34 -50.92 -29.41
N ARG A 59 -10.35 -51.79 -29.65
CA ARG A 59 -10.50 -53.24 -29.91
C ARG A 59 -11.18 -54.03 -28.76
N HIS A 60 -11.66 -53.37 -27.70
CA HIS A 60 -12.42 -53.91 -26.55
C HIS A 60 -13.61 -53.02 -26.09
N GLY A 61 -14.27 -52.30 -27.01
CA GLY A 61 -15.70 -51.95 -26.83
C GLY A 61 -16.04 -50.65 -26.09
N LYS A 62 -15.06 -49.83 -25.67
CA LYS A 62 -15.35 -48.44 -25.28
C LYS A 62 -15.08 -47.50 -26.45
N ALA A 63 -16.13 -46.82 -26.89
CA ALA A 63 -16.02 -45.73 -27.85
C ALA A 63 -15.32 -44.55 -27.18
N THR A 64 -14.22 -44.08 -27.76
CA THR A 64 -13.49 -42.90 -27.31
C THR A 64 -13.63 -41.80 -28.35
N ASN A 65 -13.73 -40.55 -27.89
CA ASN A 65 -13.72 -39.39 -28.77
C ASN A 65 -12.26 -38.98 -28.96
N GLU A 66 -11.77 -39.01 -30.19
CA GLU A 66 -10.44 -38.56 -30.56
C GLU A 66 -10.50 -37.34 -31.49
N LEU A 67 -9.45 -36.52 -31.44
CA LEU A 67 -9.29 -35.40 -32.36
C LEU A 67 -9.12 -35.94 -33.78
N ASN A 68 -10.04 -35.56 -34.67
CA ASN A 68 -9.97 -35.93 -36.07
C ASN A 68 -9.08 -34.94 -36.82
N LEU A 69 -7.82 -35.33 -37.05
CA LEU A 69 -6.85 -34.55 -37.83
C LEU A 69 -6.97 -34.80 -39.34
N GLU A 70 -7.83 -35.72 -39.79
CA GLU A 70 -8.05 -35.98 -41.21
C GLU A 70 -8.70 -34.76 -41.87
N GLY A 71 -8.03 -34.24 -42.92
CA GLY A 71 -8.47 -33.03 -43.63
C GLY A 71 -7.96 -31.71 -43.03
N PHE A 72 -6.99 -31.73 -42.11
CA PHE A 72 -6.20 -30.56 -41.75
C PHE A 72 -5.25 -30.19 -42.90
N LEU A 73 -5.50 -29.07 -43.56
CA LEU A 73 -4.68 -28.52 -44.64
C LEU A 73 -4.58 -27.00 -44.49
N PHE A 74 -3.37 -26.46 -44.62
CA PHE A 74 -3.19 -25.00 -44.64
C PHE A 74 -3.78 -24.39 -45.91
N THR A 75 -5.03 -23.89 -45.82
CA THR A 75 -5.73 -23.16 -46.88
C THR A 75 -5.11 -21.78 -47.08
N LYS A 76 -5.36 -21.12 -48.23
CA LYS A 76 -4.89 -19.73 -48.47
C LYS A 76 -5.32 -18.79 -47.34
N LEU A 77 -6.57 -18.94 -46.87
CA LEU A 77 -7.11 -18.12 -45.79
C LEU A 77 -6.44 -18.43 -44.45
N SER A 78 -6.24 -19.70 -44.08
CA SER A 78 -5.58 -20.01 -42.80
C SER A 78 -4.11 -19.59 -42.77
N ARG A 79 -3.38 -19.75 -43.89
CA ARG A 79 -2.03 -19.20 -44.04
C ARG A 79 -2.02 -17.68 -43.88
N GLY A 80 -3.00 -16.98 -44.47
CA GLY A 80 -3.16 -15.54 -44.31
C GLY A 80 -3.38 -15.12 -42.86
N LEU A 81 -4.23 -15.85 -42.11
CA LEU A 81 -4.49 -15.58 -40.69
C LEU A 81 -3.25 -15.81 -39.81
N PHE A 82 -2.55 -16.94 -40.00
CA PHE A 82 -1.31 -17.22 -39.27
C PHE A 82 -0.21 -16.21 -39.59
N LEU A 83 -0.06 -15.84 -40.87
CA LEU A 83 0.87 -14.81 -41.30
C LEU A 83 0.54 -13.45 -40.68
N THR A 84 -0.75 -13.08 -40.65
CA THR A 84 -1.21 -11.83 -40.04
C THR A 84 -0.89 -11.80 -38.55
N ALA A 85 -1.20 -12.87 -37.80
CA ALA A 85 -0.86 -12.98 -36.39
C ALA A 85 0.66 -12.89 -36.18
N GLY A 86 1.45 -13.58 -37.01
CA GLY A 86 2.91 -13.53 -36.99
C GLY A 86 3.45 -12.12 -37.25
N ILE A 87 2.90 -11.39 -38.22
CA ILE A 87 3.29 -10.01 -38.54
C ILE A 87 2.95 -9.07 -37.38
N ILE A 88 1.74 -9.15 -36.82
CA ILE A 88 1.35 -8.30 -35.68
C ILE A 88 2.30 -8.54 -34.51
N PHE A 89 2.58 -9.80 -34.18
CA PHE A 89 3.47 -10.15 -33.09
C PHE A 89 4.92 -9.72 -33.34
N ALA A 90 5.42 -9.90 -34.57
CA ALA A 90 6.75 -9.45 -34.97
C ALA A 90 6.88 -7.91 -34.92
N LEU A 91 5.85 -7.18 -35.35
CA LEU A 91 5.80 -5.72 -35.26
C LEU A 91 5.77 -5.25 -33.81
N ALA A 92 4.95 -5.87 -32.96
CA ALA A 92 4.93 -5.58 -31.53
C ALA A 92 6.30 -5.85 -30.88
N GLY A 93 6.95 -6.96 -31.22
CA GLY A 93 8.30 -7.29 -30.77
C GLY A 93 9.35 -6.28 -31.24
N LEU A 94 9.27 -5.85 -32.50
CA LEU A 94 10.16 -4.82 -33.06
C LEU A 94 9.97 -3.47 -32.36
N VAL A 95 8.72 -3.05 -32.14
CA VAL A 95 8.43 -1.83 -31.38
C VAL A 95 9.00 -1.96 -29.98
N SER A 96 8.71 -3.05 -29.26
CA SER A 96 9.25 -3.28 -27.91
C SER A 96 10.77 -3.27 -27.85
N LEU A 97 11.45 -3.77 -28.88
CA LEU A 97 12.90 -3.74 -29.00
C LEU A 97 13.40 -2.30 -29.17
N VAL A 98 12.88 -1.57 -30.15
CA VAL A 98 13.27 -0.16 -30.44
C VAL A 98 12.91 0.77 -29.26
N THR A 99 11.93 0.38 -28.46
CA THR A 99 11.48 1.14 -27.28
C THR A 99 12.07 0.64 -25.98
N SER A 100 12.98 -0.33 -26.03
CA SER A 100 13.67 -0.84 -24.85
C SER A 100 14.68 0.17 -24.30
N SER A 101 15.09 -0.05 -23.05
CA SER A 101 16.12 0.76 -22.40
C SER A 101 17.48 0.70 -23.11
N PHE A 102 17.74 -0.29 -23.96
CA PHE A 102 18.96 -0.36 -24.79
C PHE A 102 19.05 0.83 -25.76
N PHE A 103 17.97 1.11 -26.49
CA PHE A 103 17.94 2.21 -27.47
C PHE A 103 17.45 3.53 -26.85
N GLN A 104 16.65 3.47 -25.78
CA GLN A 104 15.98 4.64 -25.20
C GLN A 104 16.40 4.95 -23.76
N ALA A 105 17.60 4.56 -23.34
CA ALA A 105 18.12 4.80 -21.99
C ALA A 105 17.88 6.24 -21.50
N LYS A 106 18.12 7.24 -22.36
CA LYS A 106 17.88 8.65 -22.02
C LYS A 106 16.41 8.96 -21.74
N ASN A 107 15.46 8.37 -22.48
CA ASN A 107 14.03 8.58 -22.22
C ASN A 107 13.59 7.85 -20.96
N TYR A 108 14.14 6.67 -20.67
CA TYR A 108 13.92 5.97 -19.41
C TYR A 108 14.47 6.77 -18.23
N ALA A 109 15.64 7.37 -18.36
CA ALA A 109 16.22 8.24 -17.34
C ALA A 109 15.34 9.47 -17.05
N ASN A 110 14.68 10.01 -18.08
CA ASN A 110 13.84 11.20 -17.98
C ASN A 110 12.34 10.88 -17.87
N VAL A 111 11.96 9.64 -17.54
CA VAL A 111 10.54 9.24 -17.43
C VAL A 111 9.84 9.94 -16.26
N VAL A 112 10.61 10.26 -15.22
CA VAL A 112 10.23 11.06 -14.07
C VAL A 112 11.25 12.19 -13.87
N SER A 113 10.80 13.27 -13.25
CA SER A 113 11.65 14.36 -12.78
C SER A 113 11.74 14.28 -11.27
N ILE A 114 12.95 14.33 -10.73
CA ILE A 114 13.22 14.26 -9.30
C ILE A 114 13.78 15.61 -8.89
N THR A 115 13.10 16.29 -7.97
CA THR A 115 13.61 17.52 -7.35
C THR A 115 14.55 17.13 -6.21
N GLU A 116 15.79 17.60 -6.21
CA GLU A 116 16.71 17.37 -5.11
C GLU A 116 16.63 18.48 -4.05
N LYS A 117 16.61 18.09 -2.78
CA LYS A 117 16.66 18.96 -1.61
C LYS A 117 17.63 18.39 -0.56
N ASP A 118 18.01 19.19 0.41
CA ASP A 118 18.75 18.70 1.59
C ASP A 118 17.75 18.20 2.65
N PHE A 119 18.20 17.30 3.54
CA PHE A 119 17.35 16.84 4.66
C PHE A 119 16.83 17.97 5.55
N LYS A 120 17.52 19.11 5.65
CA LYS A 120 17.04 20.29 6.40
C LYS A 120 15.68 20.81 5.88
N ASP A 121 15.36 20.53 4.62
CA ASP A 121 14.10 20.89 3.98
C ASP A 121 13.05 19.77 4.10
N PHE A 122 13.40 18.63 4.71
CA PHE A 122 12.49 17.52 4.96
C PHE A 122 11.42 17.96 5.97
N PRO A 123 10.12 17.74 5.69
CA PRO A 123 9.04 18.18 6.56
C PRO A 123 9.22 17.68 8.00
N LYS A 124 9.08 18.58 8.98
CA LYS A 124 9.03 18.17 10.39
C LYS A 124 7.90 17.17 10.58
N SER A 125 8.20 16.06 11.22
CA SER A 125 7.26 14.97 11.35
C SER A 125 6.33 15.20 12.54
N ASP A 126 5.02 15.15 12.27
CA ASP A 126 4.02 15.04 13.33
C ASP A 126 3.98 13.59 13.81
N THR A 127 4.57 13.33 14.98
CA THR A 127 4.67 11.97 15.53
C THR A 127 3.31 11.36 15.85
N SER A 128 2.26 12.17 16.04
CA SER A 128 0.90 11.69 16.24
C SER A 128 0.25 11.15 14.96
N LYS A 129 0.93 11.29 13.81
CA LYS A 129 0.46 10.88 12.48
C LYS A 129 1.39 9.89 11.80
N VAL A 130 2.40 9.37 12.51
CA VAL A 130 3.32 8.39 11.94
C VAL A 130 2.62 7.02 11.90
N PRO A 131 2.48 6.38 10.72
CA PRO A 131 1.88 5.05 10.63
C PRO A 131 2.88 3.99 11.12
N ILE A 132 2.82 3.65 12.40
CA ILE A 132 3.74 2.70 13.03
C ILE A 132 3.41 1.23 12.73
N LEU A 133 2.28 0.97 12.07
CA LEU A 133 1.84 -0.37 11.69
C LEU A 133 2.16 -0.68 10.23
N ASP A 134 2.49 -1.94 9.95
CA ASP A 134 2.57 -2.43 8.57
C ASP A 134 1.22 -3.00 8.09
N ARG A 135 1.11 -3.23 6.78
CA ARG A 135 -0.08 -3.82 6.15
C ARG A 135 -0.52 -5.11 6.84
N SER A 136 0.42 -6.02 7.07
CA SER A 136 0.15 -7.34 7.64
C SER A 136 -0.39 -7.28 9.07
N THR A 137 0.00 -6.25 9.82
CA THR A 137 -0.50 -6.00 11.17
C THR A 137 -1.90 -5.42 11.11
N ALA A 138 -2.16 -4.47 10.20
CA ALA A 138 -3.50 -3.92 9.98
C ALA A 138 -4.51 -5.00 9.52
N GLU A 139 -4.10 -5.89 8.60
CA GLU A 139 -4.87 -7.07 8.18
C GLU A 139 -5.28 -7.92 9.39
N LYS A 140 -4.32 -8.29 10.24
CA LYS A 140 -4.60 -9.07 11.46
C LYS A 140 -5.52 -8.37 12.45
N ILE A 141 -5.36 -7.06 12.61
CA ILE A 141 -6.22 -6.27 13.50
C ILE A 141 -7.64 -6.26 12.96
N GLY A 142 -7.82 -5.96 11.67
CA GLY A 142 -9.13 -5.92 11.03
C GLY A 142 -9.82 -7.29 11.00
N ASP A 143 -9.11 -8.36 10.67
CA ASP A 143 -9.66 -9.72 10.64
C ASP A 143 -10.12 -10.19 12.02
N ARG A 144 -9.34 -9.90 13.07
CA ARG A 144 -9.72 -10.21 14.45
C ARG A 144 -10.90 -9.39 14.91
N TYR A 145 -10.93 -8.12 14.53
CA TYR A 145 -12.04 -7.24 14.85
C TYR A 145 -13.33 -7.73 14.18
N LEU A 146 -13.30 -8.02 12.88
CA LEU A 146 -14.43 -8.65 12.17
C LEU A 146 -14.84 -9.98 12.80
N GLY A 147 -13.85 -10.83 13.14
CA GLY A 147 -14.06 -12.11 13.82
C GLY A 147 -14.80 -12.01 15.16
N SER A 148 -14.74 -10.86 15.83
CA SER A 148 -15.46 -10.60 17.08
C SER A 148 -16.94 -10.26 16.88
N LEU A 149 -17.35 -9.92 15.65
CA LEU A 149 -18.71 -9.52 15.28
C LEU A 149 -19.51 -10.75 14.80
N THR A 150 -20.16 -11.44 15.74
CA THR A 150 -20.82 -12.73 15.50
C THR A 150 -21.90 -12.72 14.43
N ASP A 151 -22.53 -11.58 14.16
CA ASP A 151 -23.57 -11.39 13.14
C ASP A 151 -22.99 -11.22 11.72
N LYS A 152 -21.71 -10.85 11.58
CA LYS A 152 -21.07 -10.54 10.28
C LYS A 152 -20.25 -11.70 9.70
N VAL A 153 -19.51 -12.42 10.54
CA VAL A 153 -18.50 -13.43 10.13
C VAL A 153 -19.10 -14.57 9.28
N SER A 154 -20.39 -14.87 9.44
CA SER A 154 -21.04 -15.92 8.65
C SER A 154 -21.38 -15.51 7.20
N GLN A 155 -21.35 -14.21 6.90
CA GLN A 155 -21.77 -13.66 5.60
C GLN A 155 -20.62 -13.02 4.85
N TYR A 156 -19.68 -12.41 5.58
CA TYR A 156 -18.63 -11.58 5.01
C TYR A 156 -17.25 -11.92 5.56
N VAL A 157 -16.23 -11.63 4.74
CA VAL A 157 -14.81 -11.60 5.10
C VAL A 157 -14.26 -10.21 4.80
N ALA A 158 -13.13 -9.83 5.41
CA ALA A 158 -12.44 -8.60 5.01
C ALA A 158 -11.67 -8.86 3.72
N ALA A 159 -11.65 -7.91 2.77
CA ALA A 159 -10.76 -8.03 1.63
C ALA A 159 -9.29 -7.90 2.08
N ASP A 160 -8.38 -8.54 1.36
CA ASP A 160 -6.94 -8.45 1.66
C ASP A 160 -6.34 -7.08 1.33
N THR A 161 -7.08 -6.16 0.72
CA THR A 161 -6.52 -4.94 0.10
C THR A 161 -5.90 -3.96 1.10
N TYR A 162 -6.59 -3.64 2.21
CA TYR A 162 -6.16 -2.71 3.26
C TYR A 162 -5.39 -1.49 2.73
N THR A 163 -6.05 -0.73 1.85
CA THR A 163 -5.49 0.45 1.18
C THR A 163 -5.15 1.53 2.20
N GLN A 164 -3.92 2.04 2.16
CA GLN A 164 -3.51 3.19 2.98
C GLN A 164 -4.10 4.47 2.39
N LEU A 165 -4.75 5.26 3.24
CA LEU A 165 -5.35 6.56 2.95
C LEU A 165 -4.98 7.59 4.03
N THR A 166 -5.18 8.86 3.71
CA THR A 166 -5.16 9.98 4.64
C THR A 166 -6.58 10.54 4.77
N VAL A 167 -7.23 10.31 5.91
CA VAL A 167 -8.57 10.85 6.17
C VAL A 167 -8.45 11.88 7.29
N ASP A 168 -8.85 13.13 7.04
CA ASP A 168 -8.69 14.25 7.97
C ASP A 168 -7.24 14.38 8.51
N GLY A 169 -6.27 14.23 7.60
CA GLY A 169 -4.84 14.33 7.91
C GLY A 169 -4.29 13.22 8.81
N LYS A 170 -5.01 12.10 8.99
CA LYS A 170 -4.56 10.93 9.76
C LYS A 170 -4.42 9.69 8.87
N PRO A 171 -3.39 8.86 9.11
CA PRO A 171 -3.18 7.66 8.30
C PRO A 171 -4.13 6.54 8.72
N TYR A 172 -4.97 6.09 7.79
CA TYR A 172 -5.83 4.92 7.97
C TYR A 172 -5.54 3.86 6.91
N ARG A 173 -5.78 2.60 7.25
CA ARG A 173 -5.99 1.55 6.24
C ARG A 173 -7.46 1.20 6.18
N VAL A 174 -8.02 1.22 4.98
CA VAL A 174 -9.41 0.84 4.73
C VAL A 174 -9.48 -0.42 3.90
N THR A 175 -10.46 -1.26 4.19
CA THR A 175 -10.74 -2.45 3.37
C THR A 175 -12.25 -2.68 3.29
N PRO A 176 -12.80 -2.96 2.10
CA PRO A 176 -14.21 -3.33 1.98
C PRO A 176 -14.42 -4.74 2.55
N LEU A 177 -15.65 -5.03 2.97
CA LEU A 177 -16.05 -6.41 3.19
C LEU A 177 -16.33 -7.11 1.84
N GLU A 178 -16.12 -8.42 1.81
CA GLU A 178 -16.39 -9.29 0.67
C GLU A 178 -17.37 -10.39 1.06
N TYR A 179 -18.17 -10.84 0.10
CA TYR A 179 -18.99 -12.03 0.31
C TYR A 179 -18.12 -13.26 0.55
N ALA A 180 -18.39 -14.01 1.62
CA ALA A 180 -17.53 -15.14 1.99
C ALA A 180 -17.51 -16.28 0.95
N ASP A 181 -18.62 -16.45 0.19
CA ASP A 181 -18.73 -17.46 -0.86
C ASP A 181 -19.87 -17.12 -1.86
N PRO A 182 -19.99 -17.84 -3.00
CA PRO A 182 -21.02 -17.56 -4.01
C PRO A 182 -22.47 -17.68 -3.49
N ILE A 183 -22.73 -18.54 -2.49
CA ILE A 183 -24.05 -18.70 -1.88
C ILE A 183 -24.36 -17.47 -1.03
N LYS A 184 -23.38 -16.95 -0.28
CA LYS A 184 -23.51 -15.69 0.48
C LYS A 184 -23.72 -14.51 -0.45
N TRP A 185 -23.00 -14.44 -1.55
CA TRP A 185 -23.25 -13.45 -2.59
C TRP A 185 -24.71 -13.54 -3.09
N PHE A 186 -25.17 -14.73 -3.52
CA PHE A 186 -26.52 -14.89 -4.06
C PHE A 186 -27.62 -14.43 -3.08
N ASN A 187 -27.44 -14.74 -1.79
CA ASN A 187 -28.40 -14.37 -0.75
C ASN A 187 -28.37 -12.89 -0.37
N ASN A 188 -27.25 -12.19 -0.58
CA ASN A 188 -27.03 -10.83 -0.05
C ASN A 188 -26.83 -9.75 -1.14
N GLN A 189 -26.57 -10.09 -2.41
CA GLN A 189 -26.28 -9.13 -3.48
C GLN A 189 -27.40 -8.10 -3.73
N THR A 190 -28.66 -8.46 -3.44
CA THR A 190 -29.77 -7.49 -3.48
C THR A 190 -29.64 -6.43 -2.38
N LYS A 191 -29.12 -6.78 -1.19
CA LYS A 191 -28.85 -5.84 -0.09
C LYS A 191 -27.54 -5.08 -0.29
N GLY A 192 -26.53 -5.70 -0.89
CA GLY A 192 -25.20 -5.12 -1.04
C GLY A 192 -24.37 -5.25 0.23
N ILE A 193 -23.15 -4.70 0.21
CA ILE A 193 -22.22 -4.68 1.34
C ILE A 193 -22.41 -3.36 2.09
N GLY A 194 -22.85 -3.41 3.33
CA GLY A 194 -23.26 -2.23 4.10
C GLY A 194 -22.12 -1.54 4.84
N GLU A 195 -20.95 -2.16 4.92
CA GLU A 195 -19.90 -1.72 5.83
C GLU A 195 -18.49 -1.94 5.24
N TYR A 196 -17.52 -1.22 5.78
CA TYR A 196 -16.09 -1.46 5.52
C TYR A 196 -15.30 -1.33 6.83
N ILE A 197 -14.10 -1.92 6.86
CA ILE A 197 -13.22 -1.84 8.03
C ILE A 197 -12.24 -0.70 7.83
N LYS A 198 -12.03 0.08 8.89
CA LYS A 198 -11.05 1.17 8.97
C LYS A 198 -10.13 0.90 10.14
N VAL A 199 -8.82 0.87 9.90
CA VAL A 199 -7.78 0.65 10.90
C VAL A 199 -6.94 1.91 11.02
N ASP A 200 -6.84 2.45 12.23
CA ASP A 200 -5.97 3.56 12.58
C ASP A 200 -4.51 3.08 12.61
N MET A 201 -3.66 3.66 11.76
CA MET A 201 -2.28 3.23 11.61
C MET A 201 -1.34 3.76 12.69
N VAL A 202 -1.83 4.67 13.53
CA VAL A 202 -1.12 5.23 14.70
C VAL A 202 -1.51 4.46 15.96
N THR A 203 -2.81 4.24 16.17
CA THR A 203 -3.30 3.63 17.43
C THR A 203 -3.50 2.12 17.34
N GLY A 204 -3.64 1.56 16.13
CA GLY A 204 -3.98 0.15 15.92
C GLY A 204 -5.41 -0.22 16.28
N ASN A 205 -6.29 0.76 16.42
CA ASN A 205 -7.71 0.52 16.62
C ASN A 205 -8.39 0.24 15.27
N ALA A 206 -9.24 -0.78 15.24
CA ALA A 206 -10.14 -1.04 14.12
C ALA A 206 -11.56 -0.61 14.44
N GLU A 207 -12.26 -0.15 13.40
CA GLU A 207 -13.66 0.25 13.41
C GLU A 207 -14.36 -0.39 12.20
N LEU A 208 -15.61 -0.81 12.38
CA LEU A 208 -16.51 -1.15 11.27
C LEU A 208 -17.36 0.08 10.98
N VAL A 209 -17.18 0.67 9.81
CA VAL A 209 -17.89 1.89 9.41
C VAL A 209 -19.13 1.51 8.63
N ASP A 210 -20.29 1.92 9.13
CA ASP A 210 -21.58 1.73 8.47
C ASP A 210 -21.77 2.73 7.33
N LEU A 211 -22.07 2.22 6.14
CA LEU A 211 -22.38 3.03 4.97
C LEU A 211 -23.84 3.48 4.97
N LYS A 212 -24.06 4.75 4.63
CA LYS A 212 -25.43 5.28 4.41
C LYS A 212 -26.16 4.51 3.30
N THR A 213 -25.42 4.15 2.26
CA THR A 213 -25.92 3.36 1.13
C THR A 213 -24.97 2.16 0.91
N PRO A 214 -25.48 0.92 0.94
CA PRO A 214 -24.64 -0.26 0.71
C PRO A 214 -23.99 -0.27 -0.68
N MET A 215 -22.76 -0.77 -0.75
CA MET A 215 -22.06 -1.01 -2.01
C MET A 215 -22.80 -2.08 -2.83
N LYS A 216 -23.07 -1.77 -4.09
CA LYS A 216 -23.61 -2.70 -5.10
C LYS A 216 -22.56 -3.14 -6.11
N TYR A 217 -21.42 -2.47 -6.12
CA TYR A 217 -20.28 -2.75 -6.98
C TYR A 217 -19.06 -2.97 -6.09
N SER A 218 -18.44 -4.13 -6.19
CA SER A 218 -17.24 -4.48 -5.43
C SER A 218 -16.40 -5.50 -6.19
N ASP A 219 -15.19 -5.78 -5.70
CA ASP A 219 -14.33 -6.83 -6.25
C ASP A 219 -14.86 -8.25 -5.96
N SER A 220 -15.79 -8.40 -5.00
CA SER A 220 -16.44 -9.68 -4.66
C SER A 220 -17.80 -9.89 -5.33
N GLU A 221 -18.29 -8.90 -6.09
CA GLU A 221 -19.49 -9.03 -6.91
C GLU A 221 -19.24 -9.89 -8.16
N TYR A 222 -20.29 -10.53 -8.66
CA TYR A 222 -20.22 -11.32 -9.89
C TYR A 222 -20.77 -10.55 -11.09
N PHE A 223 -20.39 -11.02 -12.29
CA PHE A 223 -20.89 -10.49 -13.57
C PHE A 223 -20.63 -8.99 -13.72
N ASN A 224 -21.65 -8.19 -14.04
CA ASN A 224 -21.47 -6.77 -14.37
C ASN A 224 -21.41 -5.85 -13.15
N ARG A 225 -21.49 -6.38 -11.92
CA ARG A 225 -21.28 -5.62 -10.68
C ARG A 225 -19.86 -5.74 -10.13
N ASP A 226 -19.10 -6.71 -10.62
CA ASP A 226 -17.65 -6.77 -10.46
C ASP A 226 -17.01 -5.48 -10.98
N VAL A 227 -16.24 -4.81 -10.13
CA VAL A 227 -15.67 -3.48 -10.42
C VAL A 227 -14.81 -3.51 -11.69
N LYS A 228 -13.87 -4.45 -11.79
CA LYS A 228 -12.97 -4.56 -12.95
C LYS A 228 -13.77 -4.77 -14.23
N ARG A 229 -14.81 -5.61 -14.19
CA ARG A 229 -15.65 -5.91 -15.35
C ARG A 229 -16.53 -4.74 -15.74
N HIS A 230 -17.17 -4.09 -14.78
CA HIS A 230 -18.01 -2.91 -15.00
C HIS A 230 -17.19 -1.78 -15.64
N LEU A 231 -16.00 -1.51 -15.08
CA LEU A 231 -15.06 -0.54 -15.66
C LEU A 231 -14.59 -0.95 -17.05
N ARG A 232 -14.26 -2.23 -17.29
CA ARG A 232 -13.81 -2.69 -18.60
C ARG A 232 -14.90 -2.54 -19.67
N ILE A 233 -16.16 -2.79 -19.34
CA ILE A 233 -17.28 -2.62 -20.27
C ILE A 233 -17.48 -1.15 -20.62
N LYS A 234 -17.39 -0.24 -19.64
CA LYS A 234 -17.60 1.20 -19.83
C LYS A 234 -16.41 1.90 -20.47
N TYR A 235 -15.19 1.40 -20.22
CA TYR A 235 -13.93 1.95 -20.72
C TYR A 235 -13.10 0.87 -21.44
N PRO A 236 -13.58 0.37 -22.59
CA PRO A 236 -13.01 -0.81 -23.24
C PRO A 236 -11.57 -0.60 -23.71
N THR A 237 -11.18 0.62 -24.09
CA THR A 237 -9.87 0.93 -24.67
C THR A 237 -8.83 1.43 -23.65
N LYS A 238 -9.25 1.74 -22.42
CA LYS A 238 -8.37 2.31 -21.38
C LYS A 238 -7.54 1.22 -20.73
N ILE A 239 -6.25 1.47 -20.52
CA ILE A 239 -5.37 0.54 -19.81
C ILE A 239 -5.39 0.94 -18.35
N PHE A 240 -5.88 0.08 -17.47
CA PHE A 240 -5.85 0.25 -16.02
C PHE A 240 -5.59 -1.10 -15.38
N LYS A 241 -4.97 -1.10 -14.19
CA LYS A 241 -4.73 -2.29 -13.38
C LYS A 241 -5.91 -2.53 -12.43
N THR A 242 -5.70 -3.21 -11.30
CA THR A 242 -6.72 -3.37 -10.25
C THR A 242 -7.02 -2.00 -9.62
N PRO A 243 -8.28 -1.55 -9.61
CA PRO A 243 -8.67 -0.32 -8.91
C PRO A 243 -8.42 -0.43 -7.40
N SER A 244 -8.06 0.67 -6.74
CA SER A 244 -7.98 0.74 -5.28
C SER A 244 -9.35 1.02 -4.69
N PHE A 245 -9.74 0.27 -3.65
CA PHE A 245 -10.84 0.70 -2.78
C PHE A 245 -10.36 1.89 -1.94
N GLU A 246 -11.10 2.99 -2.01
CA GLU A 246 -10.83 4.24 -1.28
C GLU A 246 -12.13 4.78 -0.71
N VAL A 247 -12.03 5.66 0.28
CA VAL A 247 -13.17 6.39 0.84
C VAL A 247 -12.88 7.88 0.82
N ASP A 248 -13.90 8.68 0.54
CA ASP A 248 -13.77 10.14 0.67
C ASP A 248 -13.78 10.56 2.16
N ASP A 249 -13.60 11.87 2.40
CA ASP A 249 -13.59 12.43 3.76
C ASP A 249 -14.93 12.25 4.51
N ASP A 250 -16.04 12.05 3.77
CA ASP A 250 -17.37 11.78 4.32
C ASP A 250 -17.61 10.28 4.60
N GLY A 251 -16.64 9.41 4.25
CA GLY A 251 -16.71 7.96 4.40
C GLY A 251 -17.48 7.24 3.29
N ASN A 252 -17.76 7.90 2.16
CA ASN A 252 -18.44 7.28 1.03
C ASN A 252 -17.46 6.37 0.24
N PRO A 253 -17.91 5.20 -0.25
CA PRO A 253 -17.03 4.19 -0.81
C PRO A 253 -16.84 4.35 -2.33
N PHE A 254 -15.58 4.35 -2.77
CA PHE A 254 -15.21 4.45 -4.18
C PHE A 254 -14.17 3.42 -4.58
N TYR A 255 -14.14 3.12 -5.88
CA TYR A 255 -13.03 2.44 -6.52
C TYR A 255 -12.30 3.39 -7.46
N VAL A 256 -11.01 3.57 -7.24
CA VAL A 256 -10.15 4.49 -7.99
C VAL A 256 -9.27 3.69 -8.94
N ALA A 257 -9.44 3.90 -10.25
CA ALA A 257 -8.70 3.20 -11.28
C ALA A 257 -7.78 4.16 -12.04
N THR A 258 -6.47 4.10 -11.75
CA THR A 258 -5.46 4.81 -12.54
C THR A 258 -5.41 4.28 -13.97
N VAL A 259 -5.61 5.18 -14.93
CA VAL A 259 -5.47 4.91 -16.36
C VAL A 259 -4.04 5.22 -16.78
N TYR A 260 -3.44 4.27 -17.50
CA TYR A 260 -2.08 4.34 -18.01
C TYR A 260 -2.03 4.57 -19.51
N GLN A 261 -1.06 5.38 -19.92
CA GLN A 261 -0.61 5.48 -21.30
C GLN A 261 0.84 5.01 -21.40
N LYS A 262 1.14 4.20 -22.42
CA LYS A 262 2.51 3.77 -22.71
C LYS A 262 3.31 4.94 -23.30
N ARG A 263 4.42 5.28 -22.66
CA ARG A 263 5.39 6.25 -23.18
C ARG A 263 6.30 5.56 -24.20
N PHE A 264 6.75 6.36 -25.18
CA PHE A 264 7.66 5.94 -26.24
C PHE A 264 7.29 4.58 -26.87
N GLY A 265 6.03 4.36 -27.25
CA GLY A 265 5.56 3.12 -27.90
C GLY A 265 4.97 2.11 -26.91
N LEU A 266 5.60 0.94 -26.72
CA LEU A 266 5.14 -0.12 -25.80
C LEU A 266 5.88 -0.13 -24.45
N GLY A 267 6.72 0.88 -24.21
CA GLY A 267 7.65 0.93 -23.08
C GLY A 267 6.98 1.18 -21.72
N VAL A 268 7.37 2.28 -21.08
CA VAL A 268 7.01 2.53 -19.68
C VAL A 268 5.59 3.10 -19.59
N PRO A 269 4.68 2.48 -18.80
CA PRO A 269 3.38 3.06 -18.53
C PRO A 269 3.51 4.28 -17.62
N ARG A 270 2.75 5.35 -17.89
CA ARG A 270 2.58 6.50 -16.98
C ARG A 270 1.09 6.78 -16.78
N PRO A 271 0.67 7.20 -15.57
CA PRO A 271 -0.68 7.70 -15.36
C PRO A 271 -1.01 8.81 -16.38
N SER A 272 -2.23 8.78 -16.89
CA SER A 272 -2.77 9.78 -17.83
C SER A 272 -4.10 10.37 -17.36
N SER A 273 -4.87 9.61 -16.58
CA SER A 273 -6.15 10.01 -16.02
C SER A 273 -6.53 9.03 -14.91
N VAL A 274 -7.59 9.33 -14.17
CA VAL A 274 -8.16 8.48 -13.13
C VAL A 274 -9.64 8.29 -13.39
N ILE A 275 -10.12 7.04 -13.32
CA ILE A 275 -11.55 6.75 -13.35
C ILE A 275 -11.98 6.44 -11.92
N ILE A 276 -12.92 7.23 -11.40
CA ILE A 276 -13.54 6.99 -10.11
C ILE A 276 -14.88 6.31 -10.35
N LEU A 277 -15.12 5.23 -9.63
CA LEU A 277 -16.38 4.48 -9.59
C LEU A 277 -17.01 4.62 -8.21
N ASP A 278 -18.25 5.08 -8.15
CA ASP A 278 -19.07 5.04 -6.94
C ASP A 278 -19.54 3.60 -6.71
N ALA A 279 -19.11 3.02 -5.58
CA ALA A 279 -19.39 1.61 -5.28
C ALA A 279 -20.88 1.36 -4.98
N THR A 280 -21.67 2.39 -4.68
CA THR A 280 -23.08 2.27 -4.29
C THR A 280 -24.02 2.16 -5.48
N ASN A 281 -23.72 2.85 -6.58
CA ASN A 281 -24.60 2.96 -7.75
C ASN A 281 -23.93 2.58 -9.08
N GLY A 282 -22.60 2.43 -9.11
CA GLY A 282 -21.84 2.08 -10.31
C GLY A 282 -21.68 3.22 -11.32
N GLU A 283 -22.02 4.46 -10.93
CA GLU A 283 -21.66 5.63 -11.69
C GLU A 283 -20.14 5.77 -11.74
N THR A 284 -19.65 6.28 -12.87
CA THR A 284 -18.20 6.46 -13.03
C THR A 284 -17.92 7.78 -13.73
N LYS A 285 -16.81 8.39 -13.37
CA LYS A 285 -16.31 9.61 -13.99
C LYS A 285 -14.80 9.52 -14.19
N GLU A 286 -14.34 9.89 -15.37
CA GLU A 286 -12.92 10.01 -15.68
C GLU A 286 -12.48 11.46 -15.42
N TYR A 287 -11.37 11.63 -14.71
CA TYR A 287 -10.74 12.90 -14.39
C TYR A 287 -9.36 12.94 -15.04
N SER A 288 -8.97 14.10 -15.60
CA SER A 288 -7.57 14.36 -15.91
C SER A 288 -6.77 14.50 -14.61
N LEU A 289 -5.45 14.34 -14.68
CA LEU A 289 -4.58 14.31 -13.50
C LEU A 289 -4.62 15.61 -12.68
N ASP A 290 -4.89 16.74 -13.32
CA ASP A 290 -5.03 18.08 -12.73
C ASP A 290 -6.43 18.36 -12.14
N GLU A 291 -7.42 17.52 -12.46
CA GLU A 291 -8.80 17.65 -11.99
C GLU A 291 -9.16 16.56 -10.96
N VAL A 292 -8.19 15.76 -10.52
CA VAL A 292 -8.42 14.71 -9.52
C VAL A 292 -8.85 15.34 -8.18
N PRO A 293 -9.96 14.90 -7.57
CA PRO A 293 -10.40 15.39 -6.27
C PRO A 293 -9.32 15.21 -5.18
N GLU A 294 -9.28 16.13 -4.21
CA GLU A 294 -8.25 16.13 -3.16
C GLU A 294 -8.29 14.89 -2.25
N TRP A 295 -9.47 14.29 -2.04
CA TRP A 295 -9.61 13.09 -1.20
C TRP A 295 -9.02 11.81 -1.85
N VAL A 296 -8.70 11.84 -3.15
CA VAL A 296 -8.15 10.67 -3.86
C VAL A 296 -6.66 10.56 -3.57
N ASP A 297 -6.28 9.50 -2.88
CA ASP A 297 -4.92 9.36 -2.38
C ASP A 297 -3.97 8.71 -3.40
N ARG A 298 -4.41 7.67 -4.13
CA ARG A 298 -3.51 6.80 -4.90
C ARG A 298 -3.68 6.92 -6.42
N VAL A 299 -3.33 8.08 -6.96
CA VAL A 299 -3.25 8.29 -8.42
C VAL A 299 -2.03 7.63 -9.04
N TYR A 300 -0.89 7.67 -8.35
CA TYR A 300 0.40 7.11 -8.75
C TYR A 300 0.74 5.91 -7.84
N PRO A 301 0.50 4.67 -8.28
CA PRO A 301 0.74 3.52 -7.43
C PRO A 301 2.23 3.22 -7.24
N ALA A 302 2.57 2.73 -6.05
CA ALA A 302 3.95 2.60 -5.57
C ALA A 302 4.83 1.73 -6.47
N GLU A 303 4.32 0.60 -6.98
CA GLU A 303 5.11 -0.34 -7.79
C GLU A 303 5.63 0.32 -9.08
N GLU A 304 4.75 1.01 -9.80
CA GLU A 304 5.09 1.74 -11.02
C GLU A 304 6.04 2.91 -10.74
N THR A 305 5.80 3.65 -9.67
CA THR A 305 6.68 4.75 -9.27
C THR A 305 8.09 4.24 -8.97
N ILE A 306 8.22 3.19 -8.15
CA ILE A 306 9.51 2.63 -7.78
C ILE A 306 10.27 2.17 -9.02
N GLU A 307 9.59 1.50 -9.96
CA GLU A 307 10.19 1.11 -11.23
C GLU A 307 10.70 2.32 -12.03
N GLN A 308 9.93 3.41 -12.08
CA GLN A 308 10.27 4.64 -12.79
C GLN A 308 11.42 5.42 -12.13
N ILE A 309 11.45 5.51 -10.81
CA ILE A 309 12.58 6.05 -10.04
C ILE A 309 13.84 5.23 -10.32
N ASN A 310 13.72 3.90 -10.33
CA ASN A 310 14.83 3.01 -10.64
C ASN A 310 15.32 3.19 -12.09
N TYR A 311 14.42 3.46 -13.04
CA TYR A 311 14.83 3.84 -14.40
C TYR A 311 15.59 5.16 -14.44
N ASN A 312 15.14 6.18 -13.69
CA ASN A 312 15.85 7.44 -13.55
C ASN A 312 17.26 7.23 -13.01
N GLY A 313 17.40 6.57 -11.85
CA GLY A 313 18.69 6.33 -11.20
C GLY A 313 19.62 5.43 -12.01
N LYS A 314 19.07 4.41 -12.69
CA LYS A 314 19.85 3.43 -13.44
C LYS A 314 20.41 3.97 -14.75
N TYR A 315 19.60 4.72 -15.49
CA TYR A 315 19.92 5.11 -16.87
C TYR A 315 20.40 6.55 -17.04
N LYS A 316 20.56 7.32 -15.95
CA LYS A 316 20.99 8.73 -16.00
C LYS A 316 22.27 8.97 -16.83
N ASP A 317 23.24 8.06 -16.72
CA ASP A 317 24.51 8.10 -17.43
C ASP A 317 24.54 7.14 -18.66
N GLY A 318 23.37 6.67 -19.10
CA GLY A 318 23.19 5.83 -20.29
C GLY A 318 23.23 4.31 -20.06
N PHE A 319 22.82 3.54 -21.07
CA PHE A 319 22.67 2.08 -20.98
C PHE A 319 24.00 1.36 -20.67
N TRP A 320 25.07 1.70 -21.39
CA TRP A 320 26.36 1.03 -21.22
C TRP A 320 26.99 1.31 -19.86
N ASN A 321 26.80 2.52 -19.32
CA ASN A 321 27.17 2.80 -17.93
C ASN A 321 26.38 1.91 -16.97
N ALA A 322 25.05 1.85 -17.12
CA ALA A 322 24.19 1.03 -16.28
C ALA A 322 24.57 -0.47 -16.28
N LEU A 323 25.04 -0.98 -17.41
CA LEU A 323 25.39 -2.39 -17.58
C LEU A 323 26.81 -2.73 -17.13
N ILE A 324 27.80 -1.90 -17.49
CA ILE A 324 29.23 -2.24 -17.36
C ILE A 324 29.87 -1.49 -16.19
N SER A 325 29.90 -0.15 -16.26
CA SER A 325 30.68 0.67 -15.33
C SER A 325 29.98 0.90 -13.99
N LYS A 326 28.64 0.86 -13.99
CA LYS A 326 27.75 1.14 -12.85
C LYS A 326 28.10 2.42 -12.09
N LYS A 327 28.70 3.41 -12.77
CA LYS A 327 29.10 4.66 -12.15
C LYS A 327 27.86 5.49 -11.84
N ASN A 328 27.75 5.99 -10.62
CA ASN A 328 26.61 6.80 -10.14
C ASN A 328 25.23 6.13 -10.30
N VAL A 329 25.14 4.82 -10.55
CA VAL A 329 23.87 4.13 -10.72
C VAL A 329 23.22 4.02 -9.35
N THR A 330 22.02 4.57 -9.22
CA THR A 330 21.23 4.50 -7.99
C THR A 330 19.96 3.69 -8.19
N GLN A 331 19.46 3.14 -7.10
CA GLN A 331 18.19 2.42 -7.02
C GLN A 331 17.53 2.67 -5.67
N THR A 332 16.22 2.45 -5.58
CA THR A 332 15.49 2.46 -4.32
C THR A 332 16.00 1.33 -3.41
N THR A 333 15.86 1.49 -2.10
CA THR A 333 16.07 0.38 -1.16
C THR A 333 14.98 -0.69 -1.30
N GLU A 334 15.21 -1.85 -0.69
CA GLU A 334 14.23 -2.93 -0.69
C GLU A 334 13.05 -2.58 0.21
N GLY A 335 11.94 -2.17 -0.39
CA GLY A 335 10.70 -1.84 0.30
C GLY A 335 10.39 -0.34 0.30
N TYR A 336 9.22 -0.03 0.83
CA TYR A 336 8.70 1.32 0.91
C TYR A 336 7.63 1.38 2.01
N ASN A 337 7.29 2.60 2.43
CA ASN A 337 6.14 2.86 3.29
C ASN A 337 5.41 4.12 2.82
N TYR A 338 4.42 4.53 3.59
CA TYR A 338 3.62 5.71 3.30
C TYR A 338 3.68 6.71 4.45
N LEU A 339 3.60 7.99 4.11
CA LEU A 339 3.56 9.11 5.06
C LEU A 339 2.38 10.02 4.73
N SER A 340 1.59 10.39 5.73
CA SER A 340 0.58 11.43 5.58
C SER A 340 1.22 12.80 5.84
N ILE A 341 1.20 13.69 4.84
CA ILE A 341 1.71 15.06 4.97
C ILE A 341 0.60 16.00 4.49
N GLY A 342 0.04 16.77 5.42
CA GLY A 342 -1.22 17.48 5.17
C GLY A 342 -2.36 16.47 4.99
N ASN A 343 -3.10 16.59 3.89
CA ASN A 343 -4.17 15.65 3.50
C ASN A 343 -3.74 14.66 2.41
N ASP A 344 -2.48 14.68 1.96
CA ASP A 344 -1.99 13.78 0.93
C ASP A 344 -1.18 12.63 1.52
N ILE A 345 -1.26 11.47 0.88
CA ILE A 345 -0.33 10.36 1.08
C ILE A 345 0.93 10.51 0.21
N TYR A 346 2.08 10.25 0.83
CA TYR A 346 3.38 10.22 0.17
C TYR A 346 3.97 8.82 0.21
N LEU A 347 4.47 8.34 -0.92
CA LEU A 347 5.33 7.17 -0.98
C LEU A 347 6.70 7.54 -0.41
N TYR A 348 7.19 6.74 0.54
CA TYR A 348 8.50 6.88 1.17
C TYR A 348 9.38 5.67 0.84
N THR A 349 10.60 5.91 0.35
CA THR A 349 11.63 4.87 0.16
C THR A 349 13.04 5.47 0.18
N GLY A 350 14.03 4.70 0.62
CA GLY A 350 15.45 5.09 0.58
C GLY A 350 16.02 4.98 -0.84
N VAL A 351 17.16 5.63 -1.06
CA VAL A 351 17.93 5.53 -2.31
C VAL A 351 19.35 5.11 -2.00
N THR A 352 19.82 4.04 -2.61
CA THR A 352 21.18 3.52 -2.46
C THR A 352 21.90 3.39 -3.81
N SER A 353 23.20 3.15 -3.75
CA SER A 353 24.06 2.79 -4.87
C SER A 353 23.76 1.36 -5.34
N ALA A 354 23.74 1.13 -6.65
CA ALA A 354 23.51 -0.20 -7.22
C ALA A 354 24.66 -1.20 -6.96
N ASN A 355 25.74 -0.78 -6.29
CA ASN A 355 26.88 -1.62 -5.93
C ASN A 355 26.77 -2.26 -4.54
N ALA A 356 25.58 -2.24 -3.93
CA ALA A 356 25.27 -2.86 -2.64
C ALA A 356 26.03 -2.25 -1.45
N ASP A 357 25.99 -0.92 -1.35
CA ASP A 357 26.45 -0.23 -0.14
C ASP A 357 25.34 -0.29 0.93
N GLU A 358 25.66 -0.61 2.18
CA GLU A 358 24.73 -0.56 3.33
C GLU A 358 24.32 0.87 3.74
N SER A 359 24.59 1.85 2.86
CA SER A 359 24.32 3.26 3.08
C SER A 359 23.24 3.78 2.12
N ASN A 360 22.37 4.63 2.65
CA ASN A 360 21.47 5.47 1.89
C ASN A 360 22.21 6.75 1.46
N LEU A 361 21.98 7.15 0.22
CA LEU A 361 22.41 8.41 -0.38
C LEU A 361 21.33 9.50 -0.22
N GLY A 362 20.16 9.12 0.28
CA GLY A 362 19.02 9.99 0.50
C GLY A 362 17.71 9.22 0.47
N PHE A 363 16.60 9.96 0.49
CA PHE A 363 15.25 9.43 0.61
C PHE A 363 14.34 10.08 -0.40
N ILE A 364 13.41 9.32 -0.94
CA ILE A 364 12.39 9.83 -1.85
C ILE A 364 11.06 9.94 -1.13
N LEU A 365 10.43 11.11 -1.31
CA LEU A 365 9.01 11.31 -1.10
C LEU A 365 8.35 11.59 -2.46
N GLU A 366 7.39 10.77 -2.85
CA GLU A 366 6.47 11.07 -3.96
C GLU A 366 5.08 11.35 -3.42
N ASN A 367 4.50 12.50 -3.76
CA ASN A 367 3.07 12.73 -3.53
C ASN A 367 2.27 11.80 -4.45
N MET A 368 1.51 10.86 -3.90
CA MET A 368 0.85 9.83 -4.71
C MET A 368 -0.39 10.34 -5.46
N ARG A 369 -0.84 11.57 -5.20
CA ARG A 369 -1.93 12.22 -5.95
C ARG A 369 -1.38 13.05 -7.10
N THR A 370 -0.36 13.88 -6.86
CA THR A 370 0.21 14.80 -7.87
C THR A 370 1.33 14.19 -8.71
N GLY A 371 2.04 13.19 -8.17
CA GLY A 371 3.20 12.55 -8.79
C GLY A 371 4.48 13.38 -8.69
N GLU A 372 4.50 14.39 -7.81
CA GLU A 372 5.70 15.18 -7.54
C GLU A 372 6.69 14.37 -6.71
N ILE A 373 7.91 14.18 -7.24
CA ILE A 373 8.96 13.39 -6.60
C ILE A 373 10.06 14.32 -6.10
N THR A 374 10.33 14.25 -4.79
CA THR A 374 11.45 14.95 -4.15
C THR A 374 12.41 13.94 -3.54
N LYS A 375 13.70 14.08 -3.84
CA LYS A 375 14.78 13.35 -3.17
C LYS A 375 15.46 14.27 -2.15
N TYR A 376 15.47 13.84 -0.90
CA TYR A 376 16.19 14.50 0.19
C TYR A 376 17.55 13.83 0.37
N ASN A 377 18.62 14.57 0.09
CA ASN A 377 19.98 14.10 0.23
C ASN A 377 20.33 13.96 1.73
N LEU A 378 20.70 12.75 2.13
CA LEU A 378 21.09 12.40 3.49
C LEU A 378 21.92 11.11 3.44
N ALA A 379 23.16 11.18 3.92
CA ALA A 379 23.98 10.00 4.13
C ALA A 379 23.56 9.33 5.44
N SER A 380 23.06 8.10 5.36
CA SER A 380 22.54 7.37 6.52
C SER A 380 22.67 5.87 6.33
N ALA A 381 22.36 5.08 7.36
CA ALA A 381 22.14 3.65 7.21
C ALA A 381 20.90 3.38 6.34
N THR A 382 20.90 2.24 5.64
CA THR A 382 19.69 1.76 4.94
C THR A 382 18.57 1.40 5.91
N GLU A 383 17.34 1.34 5.41
CA GLU A 383 16.19 0.86 6.16
C GLU A 383 16.41 -0.56 6.72
N GLU A 384 17.06 -1.44 5.96
CA GLU A 384 17.36 -2.80 6.43
C GLU A 384 18.40 -2.82 7.55
N SER A 385 19.46 -2.01 7.45
CA SER A 385 20.45 -1.85 8.51
C SER A 385 19.82 -1.29 9.80
N ALA A 386 18.89 -0.33 9.67
CA ALA A 386 18.16 0.22 10.80
C ALA A 386 17.23 -0.83 11.45
N ARG A 387 16.54 -1.65 10.65
CA ARG A 387 15.74 -2.78 11.14
C ARG A 387 16.59 -3.78 11.90
N ALA A 388 17.73 -4.18 11.33
CA ALA A 388 18.65 -5.12 11.96
C ALA A 388 19.17 -4.58 13.30
N SER A 389 19.47 -3.28 13.37
CA SER A 389 19.88 -2.63 14.63
C SER A 389 18.77 -2.65 15.68
N ALA A 390 17.53 -2.32 15.30
CA ALA A 390 16.38 -2.39 16.18
C ALA A 390 16.09 -3.81 16.67
N GLU A 391 16.12 -4.82 15.78
CA GLU A 391 15.98 -6.24 16.14
C GLU A 391 17.10 -6.70 17.07
N GLY A 392 18.33 -6.22 16.87
CA GLY A 392 19.47 -6.50 17.73
C GLY A 392 19.30 -5.97 19.16
N ALA A 393 18.63 -4.82 19.33
CA ALA A 393 18.37 -4.23 20.66
C ALA A 393 17.34 -5.01 21.50
N VAL A 394 16.56 -5.89 20.87
CA VAL A 394 15.56 -6.78 21.51
C VAL A 394 15.73 -8.23 21.09
N GLN A 395 16.97 -8.65 20.80
CA GLN A 395 17.27 -9.96 20.24
C GLN A 395 16.72 -11.11 21.10
N GLU A 396 16.68 -10.93 22.42
CA GLU A 396 16.14 -11.88 23.40
C GLU A 396 14.64 -12.13 23.25
N LYS A 397 13.89 -11.19 22.68
CA LYS A 397 12.43 -11.31 22.45
C LYS A 397 12.11 -11.93 21.09
N ALA A 398 13.11 -12.06 20.21
CA ALA A 398 12.95 -12.50 18.83
C ALA A 398 11.88 -11.70 18.06
N TYR A 399 11.75 -10.41 18.35
CA TYR A 399 10.85 -9.52 17.63
C TYR A 399 11.39 -9.19 16.23
N LYS A 400 10.47 -8.89 15.32
CA LYS A 400 10.76 -8.46 13.95
C LYS A 400 10.40 -7.00 13.78
N ALA A 401 11.26 -6.22 13.15
CA ALA A 401 11.00 -4.82 12.87
C ALA A 401 10.12 -4.67 11.63
N THR A 402 9.12 -3.78 11.68
CA THR A 402 8.40 -3.31 10.51
C THR A 402 9.33 -2.51 9.59
N PHE A 403 8.89 -2.24 8.34
CA PHE A 403 9.64 -1.32 7.49
C PHE A 403 9.73 0.06 8.17
N PRO A 404 10.93 0.63 8.32
CA PRO A 404 11.13 1.84 9.10
C PRO A 404 10.68 3.07 8.31
N ILE A 405 10.27 4.08 9.06
CA ILE A 405 9.85 5.36 8.53
C ILE A 405 10.86 6.40 8.98
N LEU A 406 11.40 7.17 8.04
CA LEU A 406 12.24 8.31 8.40
C LEU A 406 11.36 9.46 8.91
N VAL A 407 11.67 9.94 10.11
CA VAL A 407 11.05 11.11 10.72
C VAL A 407 12.11 12.18 10.99
N ASN A 408 11.69 13.44 10.87
CA ASN A 408 12.46 14.60 11.27
C ASN A 408 11.95 15.08 12.63
N LEU A 409 12.68 14.75 13.70
CA LEU A 409 12.43 15.24 15.05
C LEU A 409 13.53 16.23 15.43
N ASN A 410 13.17 17.51 15.54
CA ASN A 410 14.10 18.59 15.88
C ASN A 410 15.37 18.61 15.00
N ASP A 411 15.17 18.53 13.68
CA ASP A 411 16.21 18.55 12.64
C ASP A 411 17.16 17.35 12.71
N LYS A 412 16.77 16.30 13.45
CA LYS A 412 17.47 15.01 13.50
C LYS A 412 16.72 13.96 12.68
N PRO A 413 17.41 13.27 11.75
CA PRO A 413 16.85 12.16 11.00
C PRO A 413 16.83 10.89 11.86
N LEU A 414 15.65 10.36 12.13
CA LEU A 414 15.47 9.16 12.94
C LEU A 414 14.56 8.18 12.22
N TYR A 415 14.85 6.90 12.31
CA TYR A 415 13.95 5.85 11.88
C TYR A 415 13.06 5.43 13.04
N ILE A 416 11.75 5.45 12.82
CA ILE A 416 10.76 4.88 13.73
C ILE A 416 10.16 3.61 13.12
N MET A 417 10.00 2.58 13.93
CA MET A 417 9.44 1.29 13.50
C MET A 417 8.74 0.57 14.66
N GLY A 418 7.75 -0.25 14.31
CA GLY A 418 7.16 -1.21 15.24
C GLY A 418 8.01 -2.48 15.34
N LEU A 419 8.03 -3.09 16.52
CA LEU A 419 8.64 -4.38 16.80
C LEU A 419 7.53 -5.39 17.08
N LYS A 420 7.36 -6.35 16.19
CA LYS A 420 6.28 -7.35 16.25
C LYS A 420 6.77 -8.71 16.73
N ASP A 421 5.92 -9.38 17.49
CA ASP A 421 6.12 -10.77 17.89
C ASP A 421 5.92 -11.75 16.71
N ASN A 422 6.13 -13.04 16.95
CA ASN A 422 5.90 -14.10 15.95
C ASN A 422 4.43 -14.23 15.52
N ALA A 423 3.48 -13.73 16.33
CA ALA A 423 2.08 -13.63 15.95
C ALA A 423 1.81 -12.42 15.03
N GLY A 424 2.83 -11.58 14.78
CA GLY A 424 2.79 -10.37 13.98
C GLY A 424 1.98 -9.24 14.62
N LEU A 425 2.00 -9.17 15.95
CA LEU A 425 1.43 -8.05 16.69
C LEU A 425 2.56 -7.15 17.18
N VAL A 426 2.45 -5.86 16.94
CA VAL A 426 3.39 -4.87 17.48
C VAL A 426 3.29 -4.86 19.01
N LYS A 427 4.45 -5.00 19.67
CA LYS A 427 4.59 -5.04 21.13
C LYS A 427 5.39 -3.87 21.66
N GLU A 428 6.37 -3.44 20.90
CA GLU A 428 7.29 -2.36 21.24
C GLU A 428 7.56 -1.51 20.00
N TYR A 429 8.19 -0.37 20.21
CA TYR A 429 8.59 0.56 19.17
C TYR A 429 10.07 0.87 19.34
N ALA A 430 10.75 1.06 18.20
CA ALA A 430 12.14 1.44 18.17
C ALA A 430 12.32 2.77 17.46
N LEU A 431 13.23 3.58 17.99
CA LEU A 431 13.77 4.78 17.36
C LEU A 431 15.27 4.56 17.15
N VAL A 432 15.71 4.65 15.90
CA VAL A 432 17.11 4.42 15.50
C VAL A 432 17.63 5.71 14.85
N ASP A 433 18.78 6.20 15.29
CA ASP A 433 19.41 7.35 14.62
C ASP A 433 19.80 6.97 13.18
N ALA A 434 19.40 7.76 12.19
CA ALA A 434 19.65 7.39 10.81
C ALA A 434 21.15 7.41 10.45
N VAL A 435 21.92 8.30 11.08
CA VAL A 435 23.37 8.45 10.83
C VAL A 435 24.16 7.54 11.76
N GLU A 436 23.85 7.58 13.06
CA GLU A 436 24.48 6.75 14.10
C GLU A 436 23.59 5.55 14.45
N TYR A 437 23.31 4.68 13.48
CA TYR A 437 22.33 3.58 13.60
C TYR A 437 22.54 2.57 14.73
N GLN A 438 23.67 2.62 15.44
CA GLN A 438 23.90 1.87 16.68
C GLN A 438 23.13 2.47 17.87
N ASN A 439 22.72 3.74 17.79
CA ASN A 439 21.90 4.41 18.77
C ASN A 439 20.43 4.01 18.60
N VAL A 440 20.01 3.02 19.39
CA VAL A 440 18.64 2.53 19.42
C VAL A 440 17.98 2.88 20.75
N ILE A 441 16.75 3.38 20.70
CA ILE A 441 15.87 3.53 21.85
C ILE A 441 14.68 2.61 21.63
N VAL A 442 14.30 1.84 22.65
CA VAL A 442 13.13 0.95 22.62
C VAL A 442 12.18 1.31 23.76
N ALA A 443 10.88 1.28 23.45
CA ALA A 443 9.82 1.55 24.41
C ALA A 443 8.55 0.79 24.06
N THR A 444 7.65 0.66 25.02
CA THR A 444 6.37 -0.05 24.83
C THR A 444 5.32 0.79 24.12
N THR A 445 5.49 2.11 24.13
CA THR A 445 4.60 3.08 23.49
C THR A 445 5.41 4.15 22.76
N VAL A 446 4.82 4.78 21.75
CA VAL A 446 5.45 5.90 21.02
C VAL A 446 5.70 7.09 21.95
N ASP A 447 4.78 7.41 22.85
CA ASP A 447 4.97 8.51 23.81
C ASP A 447 6.16 8.29 24.74
N GLU A 448 6.33 7.06 25.23
CA GLU A 448 7.49 6.68 26.05
C GLU A 448 8.78 6.73 25.21
N LEU A 449 8.73 6.31 23.94
CA LEU A 449 9.84 6.37 23.01
C LEU A 449 10.35 7.81 22.82
N LEU A 450 9.42 8.74 22.54
CA LEU A 450 9.71 10.16 22.35
C LEU A 450 10.20 10.82 23.64
N SER A 451 9.62 10.46 24.79
CA SER A 451 10.07 10.92 26.11
C SER A 451 11.51 10.50 26.40
N LYS A 452 11.86 9.24 26.13
CA LYS A 452 13.24 8.75 26.28
C LYS A 452 14.20 9.47 25.34
N TYR A 453 13.80 9.69 24.08
CA TYR A 453 14.62 10.40 23.10
C TYR A 453 14.88 11.85 23.54
N ALA A 454 13.84 12.56 23.96
CA ALA A 454 13.97 13.93 24.40
C ALA A 454 14.86 14.07 25.64
N ASN A 455 14.66 13.22 26.66
CA ASN A 455 15.50 13.21 27.86
C ASN A 455 16.96 12.89 27.54
N LYS A 456 17.23 11.97 26.60
CA LYS A 456 18.60 11.62 26.18
C LYS A 456 19.32 12.78 25.47
N ASN A 457 18.56 13.64 24.79
CA ASN A 457 19.10 14.72 23.95
C ASN A 457 18.86 16.13 24.52
N ASP A 458 18.41 16.23 25.77
CA ASP A 458 18.09 17.50 26.45
C ASP A 458 17.13 18.38 25.62
N LEU A 459 16.13 17.74 25.00
CA LEU A 459 15.12 18.41 24.19
C LEU A 459 13.90 18.70 25.04
N GLU A 460 13.40 19.94 24.98
CA GLU A 460 12.06 20.24 25.48
C GLU A 460 11.04 19.60 24.54
N LEU A 461 10.32 18.59 25.04
CA LEU A 461 9.11 18.14 24.35
C LEU A 461 8.07 19.23 24.50
N ASP A 462 7.52 19.68 23.36
CA ASP A 462 6.33 20.51 23.28
C ASP A 462 5.14 19.63 23.72
N ASN A 463 5.09 19.35 25.02
CA ASN A 463 4.07 18.53 25.63
C ASN A 463 2.80 19.38 25.71
N GLU A 464 1.70 18.83 25.18
CA GLU A 464 0.30 19.19 25.46
C GLU A 464 0.18 20.02 26.76
N THR A 465 -0.28 21.28 26.66
CA THR A 465 -0.52 22.24 27.76
C THR A 465 -0.32 21.65 29.15
N VAL A 466 0.94 21.61 29.59
CA VAL A 466 1.31 21.08 30.89
C VAL A 466 1.03 22.16 31.91
N GLU A 467 0.03 21.95 32.76
CA GLU A 467 -0.29 22.91 33.80
C GLU A 467 0.70 22.73 34.95
N ASN A 468 1.48 23.78 35.22
CA ASN A 468 2.32 23.83 36.42
C ASN A 468 1.42 23.95 37.64
N ILE A 469 1.48 22.97 38.53
CA ILE A 469 0.77 23.00 39.80
C ILE A 469 1.76 23.18 40.95
N LYS A 470 1.36 24.03 41.90
CA LYS A 470 1.94 24.08 43.23
C LYS A 470 0.83 23.93 44.24
N GLY A 471 1.07 23.20 45.31
CA GLY A 471 0.06 23.02 46.33
C GLY A 471 0.58 22.27 47.54
N VAL A 472 -0.28 22.18 48.55
CA VAL A 472 0.00 21.45 49.78
C VAL A 472 -0.77 20.14 49.74
N VAL A 473 -0.07 19.03 50.02
CA VAL A 473 -0.68 17.70 50.06
C VAL A 473 -1.58 17.58 51.29
N SER A 474 -2.88 17.44 51.07
CA SER A 474 -3.88 17.34 52.14
C SER A 474 -4.20 15.89 52.56
N ASP A 475 -4.02 14.93 51.66
CA ASP A 475 -4.20 13.50 51.89
C ASP A 475 -3.31 12.73 50.92
N LEU A 476 -2.67 11.66 51.37
CA LEU A 476 -1.70 10.87 50.63
C LEU A 476 -2.02 9.37 50.81
N LYS A 477 -2.11 8.67 49.68
CA LYS A 477 -2.26 7.21 49.63
C LYS A 477 -1.37 6.64 48.54
N SER A 478 -1.07 5.36 48.62
CA SER A 478 -0.41 4.64 47.53
C SER A 478 -1.15 3.35 47.20
N ALA A 479 -1.05 2.93 45.94
CA ALA A 479 -1.56 1.64 45.48
C ALA A 479 -0.64 1.08 44.40
N VAL A 480 -0.56 -0.25 44.33
CA VAL A 480 0.16 -0.94 43.25
C VAL A 480 -0.80 -1.15 42.09
N ILE A 481 -0.50 -0.58 40.93
CA ILE A 481 -1.31 -0.67 39.71
C ILE A 481 -0.43 -1.23 38.60
N LYS A 482 -0.76 -2.43 38.11
CA LYS A 482 -0.01 -3.13 37.04
C LYS A 482 1.49 -3.26 37.32
N GLY A 483 1.88 -3.43 38.59
CA GLY A 483 3.28 -3.60 39.00
C GLY A 483 4.00 -2.29 39.38
N ASP A 484 3.42 -1.13 39.05
CA ASP A 484 3.96 0.18 39.45
C ASP A 484 3.33 0.64 40.77
N THR A 485 4.14 1.19 41.68
CA THR A 485 3.64 1.94 42.84
C THR A 485 3.18 3.32 42.38
N VAL A 486 1.90 3.64 42.56
CA VAL A 486 1.31 4.94 42.24
C VAL A 486 0.89 5.62 43.53
N TYR A 487 1.40 6.85 43.75
CA TYR A 487 0.96 7.73 44.81
C TYR A 487 -0.23 8.57 44.35
N PHE A 488 -1.24 8.66 45.20
CA PHE A 488 -2.44 9.46 45.05
C PHE A 488 -2.39 10.53 46.12
N PHE A 489 -2.45 11.80 45.72
CA PHE A 489 -2.45 12.89 46.67
C PHE A 489 -3.51 13.93 46.33
N LYS A 490 -4.09 14.53 47.37
CA LYS A 490 -5.20 15.48 47.25
C LYS A 490 -4.73 16.90 47.48
N VAL A 491 -5.05 17.80 46.56
CA VAL A 491 -4.72 19.23 46.61
C VAL A 491 -5.98 20.01 46.28
N ASP A 492 -6.40 20.92 47.16
CA ASP A 492 -7.60 21.76 46.98
C ASP A 492 -8.85 20.97 46.55
N GLY A 493 -9.03 19.78 47.12
CA GLY A 493 -10.18 18.91 46.84
C GLY A 493 -10.05 18.03 45.59
N LYS A 494 -9.03 18.23 44.75
CA LYS A 494 -8.77 17.45 43.52
C LYS A 494 -7.70 16.38 43.76
N ILE A 495 -7.85 15.22 43.12
CA ILE A 495 -6.94 14.08 43.26
C ILE A 495 -5.96 14.06 42.09
N TYR A 496 -4.69 13.99 42.45
CA TYR A 496 -3.55 13.87 41.56
C TYR A 496 -2.87 12.51 41.76
N LYS A 497 -2.20 12.03 40.70
CA LYS A 497 -1.55 10.73 40.65
C LYS A 497 -0.11 10.89 40.19
N VAL A 498 0.82 10.14 40.77
CA VAL A 498 2.22 10.16 40.33
C VAL A 498 2.85 8.79 40.54
N LYS A 499 3.58 8.28 39.55
CA LYS A 499 4.30 7.00 39.69
C LYS A 499 5.53 7.23 40.56
N ALA A 500 5.86 6.25 41.40
CA ALA A 500 7.07 6.29 42.24
C ALA A 500 8.36 6.53 41.44
N SER A 501 8.40 6.11 40.16
CA SER A 501 9.54 6.31 39.26
C SER A 501 9.75 7.76 38.79
N VAL A 502 8.82 8.68 39.09
CA VAL A 502 8.90 10.08 38.66
C VAL A 502 9.83 10.91 39.54
N SER A 503 9.95 10.57 40.83
CA SER A 503 10.81 11.29 41.77
C SER A 503 11.14 10.42 42.99
N ASP A 504 12.40 10.43 43.40
CA ASP A 504 12.90 9.76 44.59
C ASP A 504 12.37 10.40 45.90
N ASP A 505 11.76 11.59 45.82
CA ASP A 505 11.16 12.27 46.98
C ASP A 505 9.81 11.67 47.38
N LEU A 506 9.13 10.96 46.46
CA LEU A 506 7.76 10.48 46.64
C LEU A 506 7.56 9.51 47.81
N PRO A 507 8.47 8.55 48.08
CA PRO A 507 8.38 7.71 49.27
C PRO A 507 8.48 8.46 50.59
N TYR A 508 8.99 9.70 50.57
CA TYR A 508 9.18 10.56 51.74
C TYR A 508 8.16 11.70 51.81
N LEU A 509 7.20 11.73 50.89
CA LEU A 509 6.15 12.73 50.87
C LEU A 509 5.21 12.55 52.07
N GLU A 510 4.94 13.64 52.79
CA GLU A 510 4.04 13.65 53.94
C GLU A 510 2.88 14.63 53.74
N ASN A 511 1.76 14.38 54.43
CA ASN A 511 0.65 15.32 54.49
C ASN A 511 1.13 16.66 55.08
N GLY A 512 0.79 17.76 54.43
CA GLY A 512 1.18 19.12 54.82
C GLY A 512 2.43 19.64 54.10
N GLN A 513 3.13 18.82 53.32
CA GLN A 513 4.26 19.28 52.51
C GLN A 513 3.80 19.97 51.22
N SER A 514 4.52 21.03 50.85
CA SER A 514 4.39 21.69 49.56
C SER A 514 5.13 20.94 48.48
N PHE A 515 4.57 20.93 47.29
CA PHE A 515 5.23 20.38 46.11
C PHE A 515 5.06 21.32 44.92
N GLU A 516 5.94 21.14 43.94
CA GLU A 516 5.76 21.66 42.59
C GLU A 516 5.84 20.51 41.58
N GLY A 517 5.05 20.60 40.52
CA GLY A 517 5.06 19.59 39.47
C GLY A 517 4.24 19.97 38.26
N GLN A 518 4.34 19.12 37.25
CA GLN A 518 3.69 19.31 35.96
C GLN A 518 2.59 18.28 35.75
N VAL A 519 1.36 18.74 35.56
CA VAL A 519 0.18 17.87 35.39
C VAL A 519 -0.03 17.53 33.92
N GLY A 520 -0.09 16.23 33.62
CA GLY A 520 -0.50 15.67 32.34
C GLY A 520 -1.95 15.12 32.37
N LYS A 521 -2.28 14.25 31.41
CA LYS A 521 -3.62 13.64 31.28
C LYS A 521 -4.07 12.92 32.56
N ASP A 522 -5.38 12.95 32.81
CA ASP A 522 -6.05 12.29 33.94
C ASP A 522 -5.47 12.63 35.33
N ASN A 523 -4.92 13.85 35.47
CA ASN A 523 -4.23 14.33 36.67
C ASN A 523 -2.97 13.52 37.05
N TYR A 524 -2.30 12.87 36.09
CA TYR A 524 -1.00 12.27 36.31
C TYR A 524 0.11 13.31 36.23
N LEU A 525 0.98 13.37 37.24
CA LEU A 525 2.14 14.24 37.22
C LEU A 525 3.29 13.62 36.43
N LYS A 526 3.86 14.44 35.54
CA LYS A 526 5.07 14.13 34.77
C LYS A 526 6.34 14.47 35.53
N THR A 527 6.29 15.49 36.40
CA THR A 527 7.38 15.88 37.30
C THR A 527 6.83 16.08 38.70
N PHE A 528 7.64 15.81 39.72
CA PHE A 528 7.28 16.02 41.11
C PHE A 528 8.52 16.38 41.92
N LYS A 529 8.44 17.48 42.68
CA LYS A 529 9.50 17.90 43.58
C LYS A 529 8.88 18.45 44.86
N VAL A 530 9.36 17.95 46.00
CA VAL A 530 8.99 18.50 47.31
C VAL A 530 9.71 19.84 47.50
N GLN A 531 8.99 20.84 48.00
CA GLN A 531 9.55 22.16 48.30
C GLN A 531 10.03 22.27 49.75
#